data_AF-A0A6J5CDT1-F1
#
_entry.id   AF-A0A6J5CDT1-F1
#
_cell.length_a   1.000
_cell.length_b   1.000
_cell.length_c   1.000
_cell.angle_alpha   90.00
_cell.angle_beta   90.00
_cell.angle_gamma   90.00
#
_symmetry.space_group_name_H-M   'P 1'
#
loop_
_entity.id
_entity.type
_entity.pdbx_description
1 polymer ?
#
loop_
_entity_poly.entity_id
_entity_poly.type
_entity_poly.pdbx_seq_one_letter_code
_entity_poly.pdbx_strand_id
1 'polypeptide(L)'
;MLLALKLTLVPAFLAALTVAGRVWGPSVAGWLAGLPVVSGPIVLLLALERGPAFAALASAASIAAIAASEAFNFAYAWTCRRSAWPLALVAGMLGWVGVAMLLTHLPGGLMWAVAASCVAVAISQSGLPRVTGHVPAGRLGLGDLALRMLAGALLTLAVTTLSASMGATWSGLLSVFPLLGIVLAVSAQRAHGSDFVALLTRGMVIGRGSFAAFFAVTATMLPHYSVWFSFACAAVVSVLVQGTTRRLLRAKRPAPVLTRELAEQQAAD
;
A
#
# COMPACT_ATOMS: atom_id res chain seq x y z
N MET A 1 23.66 -1.87 11.93
CA MET A 1 22.37 -2.06 12.65
C MET A 1 21.16 -1.61 11.82
N LEU A 2 21.15 -0.41 11.21
CA LEU A 2 20.05 0.04 10.33
C LEU A 2 19.82 -0.85 9.09
N LEU A 3 20.89 -1.37 8.47
CA LEU A 3 20.78 -2.19 7.26
C LEU A 3 20.05 -3.52 7.54
N ALA A 4 20.35 -4.17 8.67
CA ALA A 4 19.71 -5.42 9.07
C ALA A 4 18.21 -5.24 9.36
N LEU A 5 17.82 -4.12 9.97
CA LEU A 5 16.41 -3.77 10.17
C LEU A 5 15.70 -3.54 8.82
N LYS A 6 16.32 -2.80 7.89
CA LYS A 6 15.79 -2.60 6.52
C LYS A 6 15.64 -3.93 5.76
N LEU A 7 16.62 -4.83 5.87
CA LEU A 7 16.65 -6.13 5.18
C LEU A 7 15.70 -7.18 5.75
N THR A 8 15.34 -7.10 7.03
CA THR A 8 14.45 -8.10 7.66
C THR A 8 12.99 -7.66 7.68
N LEU A 9 12.73 -6.36 7.81
CA LEU A 9 11.38 -5.83 7.93
C LEU A 9 10.53 -6.05 6.67
N VAL A 10 11.10 -5.75 5.49
CA VAL A 10 10.37 -5.89 4.22
C VAL A 10 10.04 -7.37 3.93
N PRO A 11 10.98 -8.34 4.04
CA PRO A 11 10.66 -9.75 3.85
C PRO A 11 9.70 -10.30 4.91
N ALA A 12 9.85 -9.94 6.19
CA ALA A 12 8.95 -10.39 7.25
C ALA A 12 7.52 -9.90 7.01
N PHE A 13 7.35 -8.63 6.60
CA PHE A 13 6.04 -8.10 6.28
C PHE A 13 5.45 -8.72 5.01
N LEU A 14 6.25 -8.93 3.96
CA LEU A 14 5.83 -9.67 2.77
C LEU A 14 5.39 -11.11 3.09
N ALA A 15 6.08 -11.79 4.00
CA ALA A 15 5.67 -13.10 4.48
C ALA A 15 4.31 -13.03 5.19
N ALA A 16 4.13 -12.08 6.10
CA ALA A 16 2.86 -11.86 6.79
C ALA A 16 1.70 -11.54 5.82
N LEU A 17 1.93 -10.72 4.79
CA LEU A 17 0.94 -10.39 3.76
C LEU A 17 0.61 -11.61 2.88
N THR A 18 1.60 -12.44 2.57
CA THR A 18 1.39 -13.68 1.81
C THR A 18 0.52 -14.65 2.60
N VAL A 19 0.81 -14.83 3.89
CA VAL A 19 -0.04 -15.63 4.79
C VAL A 19 -1.44 -15.04 4.89
N ALA A 20 -1.55 -13.72 5.06
CA ALA A 20 -2.83 -13.05 5.14
C ALA A 20 -3.68 -13.22 3.87
N GLY A 21 -3.04 -13.18 2.69
CA GLY A 21 -3.69 -13.43 1.41
C GLY A 21 -4.22 -14.86 1.27
N ARG A 22 -3.52 -15.84 1.87
CA ARG A 22 -3.97 -17.22 1.92
C ARG A 22 -5.12 -17.43 2.89
N VAL A 23 -5.03 -16.87 4.10
CA VAL A 23 -6.00 -17.13 5.18
C VAL A 23 -7.27 -16.30 5.03
N TRP A 24 -7.15 -15.04 4.60
CA TRP A 24 -8.28 -14.09 4.57
C TRP A 24 -8.58 -13.51 3.19
N GLY A 25 -7.83 -13.90 2.15
CA GLY A 25 -8.06 -13.53 0.76
C GLY A 25 -7.33 -12.26 0.28
N PRO A 26 -7.33 -12.01 -1.05
CA PRO A 26 -6.58 -10.93 -1.70
C PRO A 26 -6.89 -9.54 -1.15
N SER A 27 -8.17 -9.25 -0.88
CA SER A 27 -8.58 -7.93 -0.40
C SER A 27 -8.07 -7.61 1.01
N VAL A 28 -7.91 -8.62 1.88
CA VAL A 28 -7.34 -8.43 3.22
C VAL A 28 -5.83 -8.26 3.15
N ALA A 29 -5.15 -9.02 2.29
CA ALA A 29 -3.73 -8.79 2.02
C ALA A 29 -3.47 -7.39 1.46
N GLY A 30 -4.30 -6.94 0.51
CA GLY A 30 -4.24 -5.58 -0.03
C GLY A 30 -4.47 -4.53 1.06
N TRP A 31 -5.52 -4.69 1.86
CA TRP A 31 -5.83 -3.78 2.96
C TRP A 31 -4.68 -3.67 3.97
N LEU A 32 -4.07 -4.80 4.37
CA LEU A 32 -2.89 -4.81 5.25
C LEU A 32 -1.67 -4.17 4.57
N ALA A 33 -1.48 -4.35 3.26
CA ALA A 33 -0.42 -3.71 2.50
C ALA A 33 -0.54 -2.16 2.45
N GLY A 34 -1.68 -1.61 2.88
CA GLY A 34 -1.87 -0.17 3.08
C GLY A 34 -1.20 0.39 4.34
N LEU A 35 -0.74 -0.45 5.28
CA LEU A 35 -0.06 0.03 6.48
C LEU A 35 1.32 0.61 6.16
N PRO A 36 1.77 1.67 6.88
CA PRO A 36 3.08 2.28 6.69
C PRO A 36 4.22 1.45 7.32
N VAL A 37 4.21 0.13 7.11
CA VAL A 37 5.20 -0.78 7.74
C VAL A 37 6.59 -0.60 7.13
N VAL A 38 6.68 -0.23 5.86
CA VAL A 38 7.97 0.02 5.20
C VAL A 38 8.32 1.51 5.24
N SER A 39 7.38 2.36 4.81
CA SER A 39 7.58 3.81 4.71
C SER A 39 7.76 4.49 6.06
N GLY A 40 7.03 4.07 7.11
CA GLY A 40 7.11 4.65 8.45
C GLY A 40 8.52 4.56 9.02
N PRO A 41 9.13 3.36 9.11
CA PRO A 41 10.52 3.21 9.52
C PRO A 41 11.52 3.95 8.64
N ILE A 42 11.30 4.04 7.32
CA ILE A 42 12.16 4.84 6.44
C ILE A 42 12.15 6.31 6.88
N VAL A 43 10.97 6.90 7.09
CA VAL A 43 10.87 8.31 7.50
C VAL A 43 11.33 8.54 8.94
N LEU A 44 11.18 7.54 9.83
CA LEU A 44 11.79 7.59 11.18
C LEU A 44 13.31 7.70 11.10
N LEU A 45 13.94 6.88 10.26
CA LEU A 45 15.39 6.94 10.05
C LEU A 45 15.81 8.29 9.46
N LEU A 46 15.06 8.82 8.50
CA LEU A 46 15.30 10.17 7.97
C LEU A 46 15.17 11.26 9.06
N ALA A 47 14.24 11.10 10.00
CA ALA A 47 14.10 12.04 11.12
C ALA A 47 15.32 12.01 12.06
N LEU A 48 15.90 10.83 12.27
CA LEU A 48 17.10 10.66 13.09
C LEU A 48 18.37 11.12 12.36
N GLU A 49 18.47 10.89 11.05
CA GLU A 49 19.66 11.20 10.25
C GLU A 49 19.71 12.66 9.78
N ARG A 50 18.56 13.24 9.39
CA ARG A 50 18.47 14.58 8.78
C ARG A 50 17.62 15.57 9.57
N GLY A 51 17.08 15.14 10.72
CA GLY A 51 16.34 15.97 11.64
C GLY A 51 14.82 16.04 11.40
N PRO A 52 14.05 16.55 12.37
CA PRO A 52 12.58 16.52 12.34
C PRO A 52 11.97 17.34 11.21
N ALA A 53 12.54 18.51 10.87
CA ALA A 53 12.03 19.37 9.81
C ALA A 53 12.10 18.69 8.43
N PHE A 54 13.20 17.99 8.14
CA PHE A 54 13.34 17.21 6.91
C PHE A 54 12.31 16.08 6.85
N ALA A 55 12.13 15.35 7.96
CA ALA A 55 11.17 14.27 8.04
C ALA A 55 9.71 14.73 7.99
N ALA A 56 9.38 15.94 8.46
CA ALA A 56 8.06 16.52 8.32
C ALA A 56 7.73 16.79 6.84
N LEU A 57 8.67 17.37 6.09
CA LEU A 57 8.53 17.58 4.64
C LEU A 57 8.45 16.25 3.89
N ALA A 58 9.31 15.28 4.23
CA ALA A 58 9.26 13.94 3.65
C ALA A 58 7.94 13.22 3.97
N SER A 59 7.36 13.43 5.16
CA SER A 59 6.05 12.90 5.53
C SER A 59 4.93 13.48 4.67
N ALA A 60 4.92 14.80 4.45
CA ALA A 60 3.96 15.44 3.55
C ALA A 60 4.10 14.90 2.11
N ALA A 61 5.34 14.78 1.61
CA ALA A 61 5.59 14.17 0.31
C ALA A 61 5.16 12.69 0.24
N SER A 62 5.25 11.95 1.35
CA SER A 62 4.78 10.56 1.44
C SER A 62 3.26 10.45 1.32
N ILE A 63 2.50 11.41 1.85
CA ILE A 63 1.05 11.48 1.63
C ILE A 63 0.77 11.71 0.14
N ALA A 64 1.45 12.69 -0.49
CA ALA A 64 1.29 12.96 -1.92
C ALA A 64 1.62 11.72 -2.77
N ALA A 65 2.64 10.97 -2.37
CA ALA A 65 3.10 9.75 -3.04
C ALA A 65 2.05 8.62 -3.08
N ILE A 66 1.00 8.69 -2.24
CA ILE A 66 -0.18 7.83 -2.40
C ILE A 66 -0.71 7.94 -3.84
N ALA A 67 -0.76 9.14 -4.41
CA ALA A 67 -1.22 9.34 -5.79
C ALA A 67 -0.36 8.60 -6.81
N ALA A 68 0.97 8.63 -6.65
CA ALA A 68 1.88 7.88 -7.52
C ALA A 68 1.71 6.36 -7.34
N SER A 69 1.54 5.88 -6.11
CA SER A 69 1.26 4.46 -5.84
C SER A 69 -0.10 4.02 -6.40
N GLU A 70 -1.11 4.90 -6.38
CA GLU A 70 -2.42 4.61 -6.97
C GLU A 70 -2.35 4.58 -8.50
N ALA A 71 -1.58 5.47 -9.12
CA ALA A 71 -1.31 5.44 -10.56
C ALA A 71 -0.64 4.11 -10.99
N PHE A 72 0.31 3.61 -10.20
CA PHE A 72 0.86 2.26 -10.38
C PHE A 72 -0.23 1.20 -10.35
N ASN A 73 -1.02 1.18 -9.26
CA ASN A 73 -2.07 0.17 -9.05
C ASN A 73 -3.10 0.19 -10.18
N PHE A 74 -3.51 1.38 -10.62
CA PHE A 74 -4.49 1.60 -11.67
C PHE A 74 -3.97 1.10 -13.02
N ALA A 75 -2.79 1.57 -13.44
CA ALA A 75 -2.19 1.16 -14.70
C ALA A 75 -1.89 -0.34 -14.73
N TYR A 76 -1.33 -0.89 -13.65
CA TYR A 76 -1.06 -2.32 -13.54
C TYR A 76 -2.34 -3.15 -13.65
N ALA A 77 -3.38 -2.81 -12.87
CA ALA A 77 -4.62 -3.58 -12.80
C ALA A 77 -5.39 -3.60 -14.13
N TRP A 78 -5.28 -2.55 -14.94
CA TRP A 78 -5.89 -2.53 -16.27
C TRP A 78 -5.05 -3.26 -17.31
N THR A 79 -3.73 -3.01 -17.35
CA THR A 79 -2.85 -3.64 -18.34
C THR A 79 -2.73 -5.15 -18.12
N CYS A 80 -2.72 -5.62 -16.88
CA CYS A 80 -2.63 -7.06 -16.58
C CYS A 80 -3.84 -7.87 -17.07
N ARG A 81 -4.96 -7.22 -17.43
CA ARG A 81 -6.15 -7.90 -18.00
C ARG A 81 -5.96 -8.29 -19.47
N ARG A 82 -5.03 -7.63 -20.19
CA ARG A 82 -4.81 -7.83 -21.63
C ARG A 82 -3.38 -8.26 -21.97
N SER A 83 -2.47 -8.19 -21.02
CA SER A 83 -1.04 -8.38 -21.27
C SER A 83 -0.35 -9.16 -20.16
N ALA A 84 0.78 -9.78 -20.50
CA ALA A 84 1.63 -10.48 -19.55
C ALA A 84 2.23 -9.53 -18.50
N TRP A 85 2.70 -10.11 -17.38
CA TRP A 85 3.21 -9.36 -16.23
C TRP A 85 4.34 -8.37 -16.52
N PRO A 86 5.27 -8.58 -17.49
CA PRO A 86 6.33 -7.61 -17.73
C PRO A 86 5.76 -6.29 -18.28
N LEU A 87 4.81 -6.37 -19.22
CA LEU A 87 4.20 -5.18 -19.82
C LEU A 87 3.30 -4.45 -18.82
N ALA A 88 2.56 -5.21 -17.99
CA ALA A 88 1.79 -4.62 -16.89
C ALA A 88 2.69 -3.92 -15.86
N LEU A 89 3.84 -4.50 -15.55
CA LEU A 89 4.83 -3.90 -14.67
C LEU A 89 5.39 -2.60 -15.25
N VAL A 90 5.82 -2.62 -16.53
CA VAL A 90 6.32 -1.41 -17.22
C VAL A 90 5.25 -0.32 -17.22
N ALA A 91 4.00 -0.64 -17.58
CA ALA A 91 2.91 0.33 -17.57
C ALA A 91 2.65 0.91 -16.17
N GLY A 92 2.64 0.05 -15.13
CA GLY A 92 2.53 0.48 -13.74
C GLY A 92 3.68 1.41 -13.32
N MET A 93 4.91 1.05 -13.68
CA MET A 93 6.11 1.84 -13.36
C MET A 93 6.11 3.20 -14.07
N LEU A 94 5.70 3.25 -15.34
CA LEU A 94 5.52 4.51 -16.06
C LEU A 94 4.46 5.40 -15.41
N GLY A 95 3.34 4.80 -14.96
CA GLY A 95 2.31 5.52 -14.20
C GLY A 95 2.85 6.09 -12.89
N TRP A 96 3.63 5.30 -12.14
CA TRP A 96 4.27 5.76 -10.90
C TRP A 96 5.25 6.91 -11.16
N VAL A 97 6.18 6.73 -12.10
CA VAL A 97 7.21 7.73 -12.43
C VAL A 97 6.55 9.02 -12.93
N GLY A 98 5.58 8.92 -13.84
CA GLY A 98 4.90 10.09 -14.39
C GLY A 98 4.19 10.91 -13.32
N VAL A 99 3.44 10.26 -12.42
CA VAL A 99 2.77 10.97 -11.32
C VAL A 99 3.78 11.46 -10.27
N ALA A 100 4.81 10.67 -9.93
CA ALA A 100 5.86 11.11 -9.01
C ALA A 100 6.57 12.37 -9.52
N MET A 101 6.91 12.44 -10.80
CA MET A 101 7.49 13.64 -11.43
C MET A 101 6.51 14.81 -11.37
N LEU A 102 5.24 14.60 -11.73
CA LEU A 102 4.22 15.66 -11.63
C LEU A 102 4.11 16.23 -10.21
N LEU A 103 4.13 15.36 -9.20
CA LEU A 103 4.07 15.76 -7.79
C LEU A 103 5.27 16.64 -7.37
N THR A 104 6.44 16.51 -8.01
CA THR A 104 7.59 17.38 -7.71
C THR A 104 7.43 18.81 -8.21
N HIS A 105 6.54 19.04 -9.17
CA HIS A 105 6.24 20.37 -9.71
C HIS A 105 5.06 21.05 -8.99
N LEU A 106 4.31 20.30 -8.18
CA LEU A 106 3.21 20.87 -7.39
C LEU A 106 3.75 21.64 -6.18
N PRO A 107 2.99 22.65 -5.69
CA PRO A 107 3.38 23.37 -4.48
C PRO A 107 3.56 22.41 -3.30
N GLY A 108 4.66 22.57 -2.57
CA GLY A 108 4.88 21.85 -1.33
C GLY A 108 3.81 22.20 -0.31
N GLY A 109 3.43 21.23 0.53
CA GLY A 109 2.51 21.46 1.65
C GLY A 109 1.56 20.30 1.91
N LEU A 110 1.16 20.19 3.17
CA LEU A 110 0.29 19.11 3.64
C LEU A 110 -1.08 19.12 2.96
N MET A 111 -1.67 20.30 2.73
CA MET A 111 -2.98 20.43 2.10
C MET A 111 -2.98 19.88 0.67
N TRP A 112 -1.98 20.24 -0.14
CA TRP A 112 -1.83 19.74 -1.50
C TRP A 112 -1.57 18.23 -1.53
N ALA A 113 -0.75 17.72 -0.62
CA ALA A 113 -0.51 16.30 -0.49
C ALA A 113 -1.78 15.51 -0.17
N VAL A 114 -2.59 16.00 0.78
CA VAL A 114 -3.89 15.41 1.14
C VAL A 114 -4.86 15.50 -0.05
N ALA A 115 -4.96 16.64 -0.72
CA ALA A 115 -5.83 16.80 -1.88
C ALA A 115 -5.46 15.82 -3.01
N ALA A 116 -4.17 15.75 -3.38
CA ALA A 116 -3.68 14.85 -4.42
C ALA A 116 -3.96 13.37 -4.08
N SER A 117 -3.70 12.96 -2.83
CA SER A 117 -3.99 11.60 -2.38
C SER A 117 -5.48 11.28 -2.37
N CYS A 118 -6.34 12.20 -1.93
CA CYS A 118 -7.79 12.01 -1.95
C CYS A 118 -8.34 11.87 -3.36
N VAL A 119 -7.90 12.72 -4.29
CA VAL A 119 -8.29 12.64 -5.71
C VAL A 119 -7.86 11.31 -6.31
N ALA A 120 -6.61 10.89 -6.10
CA ALA A 120 -6.12 9.63 -6.62
C ALA A 120 -6.87 8.41 -6.03
N VAL A 121 -7.13 8.41 -4.73
CA VAL A 121 -7.94 7.37 -4.07
C VAL A 121 -9.35 7.34 -4.63
N ALA A 122 -9.99 8.50 -4.86
CA ALA A 122 -11.32 8.57 -5.44
C ALA A 122 -11.35 7.99 -6.87
N ILE A 123 -10.39 8.36 -7.71
CA ILE A 123 -10.22 7.83 -9.07
C ILE A 123 -10.01 6.32 -9.05
N SER A 124 -9.14 5.81 -8.17
CA SER A 124 -8.91 4.36 -8.04
C SER A 124 -10.16 3.63 -7.57
N GLN A 125 -10.89 4.15 -6.58
CA GLN A 125 -12.11 3.52 -6.07
C GLN A 125 -13.20 3.38 -7.15
N SER A 126 -13.37 4.42 -7.98
CA SER A 126 -14.38 4.42 -9.04
C SER A 126 -13.94 3.63 -10.27
N GLY A 127 -12.67 3.75 -10.67
CA GLY A 127 -12.17 3.27 -11.95
C GLY A 127 -11.39 1.94 -11.93
N LEU A 128 -11.02 1.39 -10.77
CA LEU A 128 -10.38 0.07 -10.73
C LEU A 128 -11.34 -1.03 -11.20
N PRO A 129 -10.84 -2.08 -11.90
CA PRO A 129 -11.69 -3.16 -12.39
C PRO A 129 -12.50 -3.80 -11.26
N ARG A 130 -13.77 -4.10 -11.54
CA ARG A 130 -14.67 -4.78 -10.60
C ARG A 130 -14.69 -6.27 -10.91
N VAL A 131 -14.53 -7.07 -9.87
CA VAL A 131 -14.59 -8.54 -9.94
C VAL A 131 -15.58 -9.00 -8.89
N THR A 132 -16.44 -9.93 -9.27
CA THR A 132 -17.41 -10.58 -8.38
C THR A 132 -17.09 -12.07 -8.36
N GLY A 133 -17.05 -12.67 -7.16
CA GLY A 133 -16.74 -14.10 -6.97
C GLY A 133 -15.58 -14.37 -6.01
N HIS A 134 -15.42 -15.65 -5.66
CA HIS A 134 -14.35 -16.14 -4.81
C HIS A 134 -13.19 -16.61 -5.70
N VAL A 135 -12.04 -15.93 -5.65
CA VAL A 135 -10.84 -16.38 -6.37
C VAL A 135 -10.03 -17.28 -5.43
N PRO A 136 -9.89 -18.60 -5.70
CA PRO A 136 -9.18 -19.51 -4.83
C PRO A 136 -7.71 -19.10 -4.70
N ALA A 137 -7.21 -18.98 -3.47
CA ALA A 137 -5.79 -18.81 -3.21
C ALA A 137 -5.07 -20.16 -3.45
N GLY A 138 -4.48 -20.33 -4.62
CA GLY A 138 -3.62 -21.48 -4.94
C GLY A 138 -2.39 -21.59 -4.03
N ARG A 139 -1.84 -22.81 -3.88
CA ARG A 139 -0.64 -23.06 -3.07
C ARG A 139 0.59 -22.47 -3.76
N LEU A 140 1.24 -21.53 -3.10
CA LEU A 140 2.52 -20.97 -3.54
C LEU A 140 3.68 -21.77 -2.93
N GLY A 141 4.56 -22.27 -3.79
CA GLY A 141 5.78 -22.98 -3.38
C GLY A 141 6.77 -22.07 -2.65
N LEU A 142 7.60 -22.66 -1.79
CA LEU A 142 8.63 -21.93 -1.03
C LEU A 142 9.65 -21.23 -1.94
N GLY A 143 9.96 -21.81 -3.11
CA GLY A 143 10.85 -21.21 -4.11
C GLY A 143 10.30 -19.92 -4.73
N ASP A 144 8.99 -19.87 -5.01
CA ASP A 144 8.33 -18.65 -5.50
C ASP A 144 8.31 -17.55 -4.43
N LEU A 145 8.18 -17.93 -3.15
CA LEU A 145 8.28 -16.97 -2.04
C LEU A 145 9.70 -16.42 -1.88
N ALA A 146 10.72 -17.27 -1.98
CA ALA A 146 12.12 -16.87 -1.91
C ALA A 146 12.48 -15.92 -3.06
N LEU A 147 12.04 -16.21 -4.29
CA LEU A 147 12.28 -15.32 -5.44
C LEU A 147 11.59 -13.96 -5.27
N ARG A 148 10.38 -13.91 -4.71
CA ARG A 148 9.69 -12.67 -4.35
C ARG A 148 10.44 -11.87 -3.30
N MET A 149 10.97 -12.54 -2.27
CA MET A 149 11.77 -11.92 -1.22
C MET A 149 13.07 -11.33 -1.80
N LEU A 150 13.75 -12.07 -2.67
CA LEU A 150 14.97 -11.60 -3.34
C LEU A 150 14.68 -10.40 -4.25
N ALA A 151 13.63 -10.46 -5.07
CA ALA A 151 13.22 -9.35 -5.92
C ALA A 151 12.85 -8.09 -5.11
N GLY A 152 12.09 -8.26 -4.02
CA GLY A 152 11.76 -7.18 -3.09
C GLY A 152 13.01 -6.58 -2.42
N ALA A 153 13.97 -7.42 -2.02
CA ALA A 153 15.24 -6.98 -1.43
C ALA A 153 16.09 -6.20 -2.44
N LEU A 154 16.27 -6.72 -3.65
CA LEU A 154 17.03 -6.05 -4.73
C LEU A 154 16.41 -4.71 -5.12
N LEU A 155 15.08 -4.67 -5.25
CA LEU A 155 14.37 -3.43 -5.57
C LEU A 155 14.47 -2.42 -4.42
N THR A 156 14.41 -2.89 -3.16
CA THR A 156 14.62 -2.03 -1.98
C THR A 156 16.03 -1.46 -1.96
N LEU A 157 17.04 -2.27 -2.29
CA LEU A 157 18.44 -1.82 -2.38
C LEU A 157 18.60 -0.77 -3.48
N ALA A 158 18.08 -1.02 -4.69
CA ALA A 158 18.15 -0.09 -5.81
C ALA A 158 17.46 1.25 -5.50
N VAL A 159 16.29 1.23 -4.87
CA VAL A 159 15.57 2.44 -4.45
C VAL A 159 16.34 3.17 -3.34
N THR A 160 16.91 2.44 -2.39
CA THR A 160 17.67 3.03 -1.27
C THR A 160 18.94 3.72 -1.76
N THR A 161 19.67 3.13 -2.71
CA THR A 161 20.88 3.73 -3.27
C THR A 161 20.56 4.99 -4.08
N LEU A 162 19.49 4.96 -4.88
CA LEU A 162 19.03 6.14 -5.64
C LEU A 162 18.56 7.28 -4.73
N SER A 163 17.89 6.96 -3.61
CA SER A 163 17.32 7.96 -2.71
C SER A 163 18.37 8.71 -1.88
N ALA A 164 19.55 8.14 -1.66
CA ALA A 164 20.53 8.66 -0.69
C ALA A 164 21.04 10.07 -1.03
N SER A 165 21.03 10.46 -2.30
CA SER A 165 21.47 11.78 -2.78
C SER A 165 20.35 12.80 -2.93
N MET A 166 19.10 12.47 -2.59
CA MET A 166 17.93 13.30 -2.93
C MET A 166 17.41 14.17 -1.77
N GLY A 167 16.65 15.21 -2.11
CA GLY A 167 15.98 16.10 -1.16
C GLY A 167 14.76 15.48 -0.46
N ALA A 168 14.11 16.24 0.43
CA ALA A 168 13.00 15.75 1.26
C ALA A 168 11.80 15.24 0.45
N THR A 169 11.43 15.93 -0.64
CA THR A 169 10.33 15.53 -1.52
C THR A 169 10.54 14.14 -2.11
N TRP A 170 11.69 13.92 -2.75
CA TRP A 170 12.05 12.63 -3.34
C TRP A 170 12.23 11.54 -2.30
N SER A 171 12.78 11.86 -1.13
CA SER A 171 12.87 10.91 -0.01
C SER A 171 11.49 10.45 0.44
N GLY A 172 10.51 11.37 0.50
CA GLY A 172 9.11 11.03 0.78
C GLY A 172 8.47 10.20 -0.32
N LEU A 173 8.60 10.61 -1.59
CA LEU A 173 8.07 9.88 -2.75
C LEU A 173 8.61 8.44 -2.81
N LEU A 174 9.92 8.26 -2.64
CA LEU A 174 10.58 6.95 -2.68
C LEU A 174 10.26 6.10 -1.45
N SER A 175 9.92 6.70 -0.30
CA SER A 175 9.45 5.92 0.85
C SER A 175 8.15 5.16 0.58
N VAL A 176 7.34 5.64 -0.38
CA VAL A 176 6.05 5.06 -0.80
C VAL A 176 6.16 4.39 -2.17
N PHE A 177 7.39 4.11 -2.61
CA PHE A 177 7.62 3.35 -3.81
C PHE A 177 6.83 2.01 -3.73
N PRO A 178 6.14 1.57 -4.82
CA PRO A 178 5.17 0.49 -4.78
C PRO A 178 5.83 -0.90 -4.74
N LEU A 179 6.86 -1.09 -3.92
CA LEU A 179 7.59 -2.34 -3.70
C LEU A 179 6.63 -3.52 -3.42
N LEU A 180 5.80 -3.36 -2.39
CA LEU A 180 4.81 -4.39 -2.03
C LEU A 180 3.75 -4.56 -3.12
N GLY A 181 3.36 -3.46 -3.77
CA GLY A 181 2.43 -3.46 -4.90
C GLY A 181 2.96 -4.29 -6.07
N ILE A 182 4.20 -4.07 -6.48
CA ILE A 182 4.89 -4.80 -7.56
C ILE A 182 4.97 -6.29 -7.24
N VAL A 183 5.53 -6.62 -6.07
CA VAL A 183 5.72 -8.02 -5.68
C VAL A 183 4.38 -8.74 -5.60
N LEU A 184 3.36 -8.14 -4.96
CA LEU A 184 2.05 -8.78 -4.84
C LEU A 184 1.32 -8.83 -6.18
N ALA A 185 1.35 -7.79 -7.01
CA ALA A 185 0.61 -7.74 -8.26
C ALA A 185 1.20 -8.69 -9.33
N VAL A 186 2.53 -8.67 -9.55
CA VAL A 186 3.21 -9.61 -10.46
C VAL A 186 2.94 -11.04 -10.06
N SER A 187 3.01 -11.29 -8.76
CA SER A 187 2.95 -12.64 -8.27
C SER A 187 1.52 -13.17 -8.15
N ALA A 188 0.55 -12.30 -7.88
CA ALA A 188 -0.87 -12.55 -8.03
C ALA A 188 -1.24 -12.83 -9.49
N GLN A 189 -0.76 -12.01 -10.43
CA GLN A 189 -1.04 -12.21 -11.85
C GLN A 189 -0.53 -13.58 -12.32
N ARG A 190 0.71 -13.94 -11.96
CA ARG A 190 1.32 -15.22 -12.34
C ARG A 190 0.60 -16.43 -11.73
N ALA A 191 0.08 -16.31 -10.52
CA ALA A 191 -0.50 -17.44 -9.79
C ALA A 191 -2.03 -17.56 -9.93
N HIS A 192 -2.75 -16.45 -10.06
CA HIS A 192 -4.21 -16.38 -9.94
C HIS A 192 -4.88 -15.51 -11.01
N GLY A 193 -4.11 -14.92 -11.92
CA GLY A 193 -4.64 -14.09 -12.99
C GLY A 193 -5.00 -12.66 -12.57
N SER A 194 -5.55 -11.91 -13.53
CA SER A 194 -5.81 -10.48 -13.42
C SER A 194 -6.95 -10.12 -12.44
N ASP A 195 -7.89 -11.04 -12.23
CA ASP A 195 -9.02 -10.82 -11.32
C ASP A 195 -8.57 -10.78 -9.85
N PHE A 196 -7.61 -11.61 -9.46
CA PHE A 196 -6.99 -11.55 -8.14
C PHE A 196 -6.27 -10.22 -7.93
N VAL A 197 -5.55 -9.74 -8.97
CA VAL A 197 -4.86 -8.44 -8.93
C VAL A 197 -5.85 -7.31 -8.72
N ALA A 198 -7.00 -7.31 -9.40
CA ALA A 198 -8.03 -6.30 -9.22
C ALA A 198 -8.59 -6.28 -7.78
N LEU A 199 -8.86 -7.45 -7.18
CA LEU A 199 -9.31 -7.54 -5.78
C LEU A 199 -8.24 -7.09 -4.78
N LEU A 200 -6.97 -7.40 -5.08
CA LEU A 200 -5.81 -7.00 -4.29
C LEU A 200 -5.63 -5.47 -4.32
N THR A 201 -5.60 -4.84 -5.51
CA THR A 201 -5.39 -3.40 -5.65
C THR A 201 -6.54 -2.60 -5.05
N ARG A 202 -7.80 -3.04 -5.22
CA ARG A 202 -8.94 -2.45 -4.51
C ARG A 202 -8.80 -2.54 -2.99
N GLY A 203 -8.31 -3.66 -2.48
CA GLY A 203 -7.97 -3.81 -1.06
C GLY A 203 -6.92 -2.81 -0.60
N MET A 204 -5.86 -2.60 -1.39
CA MET A 204 -4.81 -1.61 -1.10
C MET A 204 -5.35 -0.20 -0.98
N VAL A 205 -6.24 0.20 -1.88
CA VAL A 205 -6.84 1.54 -1.88
C VAL A 205 -7.60 1.80 -0.59
N ILE A 206 -8.32 0.79 -0.08
CA ILE A 206 -9.06 0.91 1.20
C ILE A 206 -8.09 1.09 2.38
N GLY A 207 -6.92 0.47 2.34
CA GLY A 207 -5.88 0.62 3.37
C GLY A 207 -5.13 1.96 3.34
N ARG A 208 -5.34 2.82 2.33
CA ARG A 208 -4.61 4.11 2.21
C ARG A 208 -4.94 5.11 3.32
N GLY A 209 -6.13 4.98 3.94
CA GLY A 209 -6.53 5.85 5.04
C GLY A 209 -5.58 5.79 6.24
N SER A 210 -5.12 4.60 6.64
CA SER A 210 -4.17 4.44 7.75
C SER A 210 -2.79 5.01 7.43
N PHE A 211 -2.40 4.93 6.16
CA PHE A 211 -1.14 5.49 5.65
C PHE A 211 -1.16 7.01 5.71
N ALA A 212 -2.20 7.62 5.15
CA ALA A 212 -2.38 9.07 5.14
C ALA A 212 -2.45 9.62 6.57
N ALA A 213 -3.19 8.94 7.47
CA ALA A 213 -3.31 9.35 8.86
C ALA A 213 -1.96 9.30 9.60
N PHE A 214 -1.17 8.23 9.41
CA PHE A 214 0.18 8.14 9.98
C PHE A 214 1.04 9.33 9.57
N PHE A 215 1.15 9.59 8.26
CA PHE A 215 2.03 10.64 7.77
C PHE A 215 1.51 12.05 8.02
N ALA A 216 0.19 12.24 8.15
CA ALA A 216 -0.39 13.52 8.55
C ALA A 216 -0.02 13.85 10.00
N VAL A 217 -0.06 12.86 10.89
CA VAL A 217 0.39 13.01 12.29
C VAL A 217 1.89 13.27 12.35
N THR A 218 2.73 12.52 11.62
CA THR A 218 4.17 12.78 11.64
C THR A 218 4.51 14.15 11.05
N ALA A 219 3.90 14.55 9.92
CA ALA A 219 4.14 15.85 9.29
C ALA A 219 3.79 17.03 10.20
N THR A 220 2.77 16.89 11.04
CA THR A 220 2.28 17.97 11.93
C THR A 220 2.95 17.96 13.30
N MET A 221 3.31 16.79 13.85
CA MET A 221 3.89 16.70 15.20
C MET A 221 5.41 16.85 15.23
N LEU A 222 6.13 16.41 14.19
CA LEU A 222 7.60 16.48 14.14
C LEU A 222 8.18 17.88 14.38
N PRO A 223 7.57 18.99 13.92
CA PRO A 223 8.07 20.34 14.21
C PRO A 223 7.95 20.77 15.68
N HIS A 224 7.08 20.15 16.47
CA HIS A 224 6.69 20.63 17.81
C HIS A 224 7.05 19.65 18.94
N TYR A 225 7.22 18.36 18.62
CA TYR A 225 7.41 17.30 19.60
C TYR A 225 8.64 16.44 19.27
N SER A 226 9.04 15.60 20.22
CA SER A 226 10.14 14.65 19.99
C SER A 226 9.81 13.65 18.87
N VAL A 227 10.84 13.15 18.20
CA VAL A 227 10.72 12.16 17.13
C VAL A 227 9.97 10.91 17.64
N TRP A 228 10.43 10.33 18.74
CA TRP A 228 9.83 9.10 19.29
C TRP A 228 8.36 9.26 19.65
N PHE A 229 7.98 10.38 20.28
CA PHE A 229 6.59 10.64 20.63
C PHE A 229 5.71 10.82 19.39
N SER A 230 6.18 11.58 18.40
CA SER A 230 5.45 11.81 17.14
C SER A 230 5.17 10.50 16.40
N PHE A 231 6.16 9.61 16.32
CA PHE A 231 6.02 8.30 15.65
C PHE A 231 5.16 7.31 16.42
N ALA A 232 5.22 7.32 17.76
CA ALA A 232 4.34 6.50 18.60
C ALA A 232 2.87 6.91 18.42
N CYS A 233 2.57 8.21 18.48
CA CYS A 233 1.23 8.74 18.22
C CYS A 233 0.75 8.41 16.80
N ALA A 234 1.60 8.59 15.79
CA ALA A 234 1.27 8.25 14.41
C ALA A 234 0.94 6.76 14.24
N ALA A 235 1.71 5.86 14.88
CA ALA A 235 1.46 4.42 14.84
C ALA A 235 0.11 4.06 15.47
N VAL A 236 -0.22 4.64 16.64
CA VAL A 236 -1.52 4.42 17.31
C VAL A 236 -2.67 4.89 16.42
N VAL A 237 -2.59 6.10 15.86
CA VAL A 237 -3.62 6.65 14.96
C VAL A 237 -3.78 5.77 13.72
N SER A 238 -2.67 5.32 13.12
CA SER A 238 -2.68 4.44 11.95
C SER A 238 -3.43 3.12 12.24
N VAL A 239 -3.12 2.48 13.37
CA VAL A 239 -3.78 1.23 13.79
C VAL A 239 -5.27 1.44 14.07
N LEU A 240 -5.65 2.56 14.70
CA LEU A 240 -7.05 2.89 14.95
C LEU A 240 -7.84 3.10 13.64
N VAL A 241 -7.30 3.90 12.71
CA VAL A 241 -7.92 4.15 11.38
C VAL A 241 -8.02 2.86 10.57
N GLN A 242 -6.99 2.02 10.63
CA GLN A 242 -7.00 0.71 9.98
C GLN A 242 -8.11 -0.16 10.59
N GLY A 243 -8.19 -0.23 11.93
CA GLY A 243 -9.19 -0.99 12.67
C GLY A 243 -10.63 -0.56 12.40
N THR A 244 -10.91 0.75 12.35
CA THR A 244 -12.25 1.29 12.03
C THR A 244 -12.66 0.94 10.60
N THR A 245 -11.73 1.05 9.65
CA THR A 245 -11.98 0.68 8.25
C THR A 245 -12.38 -0.80 8.13
N ARG A 246 -11.72 -1.70 8.88
CA ARG A 246 -12.11 -3.13 8.93
C ARG A 246 -13.52 -3.35 9.46
N ARG A 247 -13.91 -2.62 10.51
CA ARG A 247 -15.24 -2.73 11.12
C ARG A 247 -16.33 -2.27 10.13
N LEU A 248 -16.09 -1.17 9.44
CA LEU A 248 -17.01 -0.64 8.41
C LEU A 248 -17.18 -1.58 7.22
N LEU A 249 -16.10 -2.21 6.75
CA LEU A 249 -16.17 -3.22 5.69
C LEU A 249 -16.94 -4.47 6.12
N ARG A 250 -16.80 -4.90 7.38
CA ARG A 250 -17.58 -6.03 7.94
C ARG A 250 -19.06 -5.69 8.10
N ALA A 251 -19.38 -4.47 8.53
CA ALA A 251 -20.77 -4.03 8.69
C ALA A 251 -21.52 -3.89 7.35
N LYS A 252 -20.80 -3.61 6.24
CA LYS A 252 -21.38 -3.52 4.89
C LYS A 252 -21.58 -4.86 4.19
N ARG A 253 -21.07 -5.99 4.72
CA ARG A 253 -21.43 -7.32 4.20
C ARG A 253 -22.87 -7.62 4.65
N PRO A 254 -23.84 -7.76 3.73
CA PRO A 254 -25.16 -8.25 4.11
C PRO A 254 -24.98 -9.59 4.82
N ALA A 255 -25.75 -9.82 5.90
CA ALA A 255 -25.82 -11.12 6.53
C ALA A 255 -26.06 -12.19 5.44
N PRO A 256 -25.32 -13.32 5.45
CA PRO A 256 -25.50 -14.33 4.43
C PRO A 256 -26.96 -14.79 4.45
N VAL A 257 -27.44 -15.13 3.27
CA VAL A 257 -28.76 -15.65 2.85
C VAL A 257 -29.33 -16.80 3.71
N LEU A 258 -28.68 -17.17 4.82
CA LEU A 258 -29.12 -18.17 5.79
C LEU A 258 -30.52 -17.93 6.37
N THR A 259 -30.96 -16.68 6.47
CA THR A 259 -32.33 -16.39 6.94
C THR A 259 -33.39 -16.63 5.86
N ARG A 260 -33.01 -16.64 4.57
CA ARG A 260 -33.94 -16.87 3.45
C ARG A 260 -34.14 -18.35 3.17
N GLU A 261 -33.08 -19.16 3.23
CA GLU A 261 -33.22 -20.63 3.12
C GLU A 261 -33.95 -21.23 4.33
N LEU A 262 -33.70 -20.73 5.55
CA LEU A 262 -34.45 -21.19 6.73
C LEU A 262 -35.90 -20.70 6.74
N ALA A 263 -36.20 -19.51 6.20
CA ALA A 263 -37.57 -19.01 6.07
C ALA A 263 -38.34 -19.69 4.93
N GLU A 264 -37.68 -20.07 3.83
CA GLU A 264 -38.30 -20.85 2.74
C GLU A 264 -38.54 -22.30 3.14
N GLN A 265 -37.67 -22.89 3.99
CA GLN A 265 -37.92 -24.21 4.58
C GLN A 265 -39.03 -24.20 5.63
N GLN A 266 -39.15 -23.15 6.45
CA GLN A 266 -40.24 -23.02 7.43
C GLN A 266 -41.60 -22.60 6.85
N ALA A 267 -41.64 -22.10 5.61
CA ALA A 267 -42.89 -21.77 4.91
C ALA A 267 -43.41 -22.93 4.05
N ALA A 268 -42.64 -24.02 3.92
CA ALA A 268 -42.98 -25.22 3.16
C ALA A 268 -43.46 -26.39 4.04
N ASP A 269 -43.41 -26.24 5.37
CA ASP A 269 -43.97 -27.14 6.39
C ASP A 269 -45.25 -26.54 7.01
#